data_AF-A0A960Q8T0-F1
#
_entry.id   AF-A0A960Q8T0-F1
#
_cell.length_a   1.000
_cell.length_b   1.000
_cell.length_c   1.000
_cell.angle_alpha   90.00
_cell.angle_beta   90.00
_cell.angle_gamma   90.00
#
_symmetry.space_group_name_H-M   'P 1'
#
loop_
_entity.id
_entity.type
_entity.pdbx_description
1 polymer ?
#
loop_
_entity_poly.entity_id
_entity_poly.type
_entity_poly.pdbx_seq_one_letter_code
_entity_poly.pdbx_strand_id
1 'polypeptide(L)'
;LANYESLWYHQAGKFLPLAVAVACRQEGIEAPAGLPGDVWGLLNVPLGRTEEIYRDFLRRAAVRAVDGRTVLRRWSLAAHGDADYRDLVCETLGESYASPVVLVPDTAHYSWKRSAGLLGYGSRNLWSVPVDEGFRMDPVAFRETLGRCLEERRPVLQSVFVLGTTEFGSVDPLPELMASRTEFRELGLDAPVHIDAAYGGYFASIFRAGRTQDPPEDPFLAPLRRSCEALRLTDSVTVDPHKMGYAPYGAGAIVIRHGYLRELVAEGAHYALDTRGLKHEDLGKFILEGSKPGAAAAAVWLNHRMMPLNLDGYGSHLRDLCRLAQDFYRHVVQQDARLQRQGKPYRLVPLTEPETNIVCLLVVPLTARGLAEVDSLNGRAALRFGVRDVENVQDYDYLVSKTRLAADSPFVRSHPMLAPLAPDSPSLTCLRLVFMNRWVAGETSEGRGYMDDFLDSLVEYIDRVLDGEVIARDARRGRALREPEGALPKR
;
A
#
# COMPACT_ATOMS: atom_id res chain seq x y z
N LEU A 1 -7.27 0.63 -8.57
CA LEU A 1 -8.69 0.98 -8.41
C LEU A 1 -9.19 0.62 -7.01
N ALA A 2 -8.86 -0.56 -6.48
CA ALA A 2 -9.17 -0.95 -5.09
C ALA A 2 -8.90 0.15 -4.02
N ASN A 3 -7.72 0.77 -3.95
CA ASN A 3 -7.44 1.87 -3.00
C ASN A 3 -8.34 3.12 -3.17
N TYR A 4 -8.86 3.36 -4.38
CA TYR A 4 -9.79 4.47 -4.66
C TYR A 4 -11.17 4.11 -4.13
N GLU A 5 -11.54 2.85 -4.30
CA GLU A 5 -12.79 2.28 -3.84
C GLU A 5 -12.85 2.25 -2.31
N SER A 6 -11.75 1.95 -1.61
CA SER A 6 -11.73 2.03 -0.14
C SER A 6 -12.03 3.44 0.39
N LEU A 7 -11.45 4.48 -0.22
CA LEU A 7 -11.79 5.87 0.12
C LEU A 7 -13.25 6.20 -0.14
N TRP A 8 -13.81 5.73 -1.25
CA TRP A 8 -15.21 5.97 -1.60
C TRP A 8 -16.16 5.28 -0.61
N TYR A 9 -15.89 4.02 -0.27
CA TYR A 9 -16.63 3.26 0.74
C TYR A 9 -16.53 3.88 2.13
N HIS A 10 -15.33 4.28 2.56
CA HIS A 10 -15.12 4.91 3.86
C HIS A 10 -15.73 6.32 3.91
N GLN A 11 -15.75 7.08 2.81
CA GLN A 11 -16.48 8.34 2.71
C GLN A 11 -17.97 8.13 2.94
N ALA A 12 -18.57 7.17 2.23
CA ALA A 12 -19.99 6.87 2.40
C ALA A 12 -20.33 6.46 3.84
N GLY A 13 -19.50 5.63 4.47
CA GLY A 13 -19.68 5.20 5.86
C GLY A 13 -19.47 6.32 6.89
N LYS A 14 -18.40 7.11 6.74
CA LYS A 14 -18.01 8.19 7.68
C LYS A 14 -19.07 9.29 7.75
N PHE A 15 -19.67 9.63 6.61
CA PHE A 15 -20.67 10.70 6.52
C PHE A 15 -22.11 10.22 6.71
N LEU A 16 -22.36 8.91 6.81
CA LEU A 16 -23.72 8.38 6.96
C LEU A 16 -24.45 8.87 8.22
N PRO A 17 -23.86 8.85 9.44
CA PRO A 17 -24.56 9.37 10.63
C PRO A 17 -24.93 10.84 10.47
N LEU A 18 -24.06 11.63 9.85
CA LEU A 18 -24.31 13.04 9.56
C LEU A 18 -25.48 13.21 8.58
N ALA A 19 -25.53 12.42 7.51
CA ALA A 19 -26.64 12.41 6.55
C ALA A 19 -27.96 11.98 7.21
N VAL A 20 -27.91 11.00 8.12
CA VAL A 20 -29.07 10.58 8.94
C VAL A 20 -29.57 11.74 9.80
N ALA A 21 -28.68 12.47 10.49
CA ALA A 21 -29.06 13.60 11.33
C ALA A 21 -29.72 14.72 10.51
N VAL A 22 -29.15 15.07 9.36
CA VAL A 22 -29.72 16.05 8.43
C VAL A 22 -31.09 15.58 7.93
N ALA A 23 -31.21 14.34 7.46
CA ALA A 23 -32.47 13.78 6.99
C ALA A 23 -33.57 13.77 8.06
N CYS A 24 -33.23 13.42 9.31
CA CYS A 24 -34.17 13.47 10.43
C CYS A 24 -34.74 14.88 10.64
N ARG A 25 -33.91 15.92 10.55
CA ARG A 25 -34.34 17.32 10.68
C ARG A 25 -35.17 17.79 9.49
N GLN A 26 -34.72 17.51 8.27
CA GLN A 26 -35.35 17.99 7.04
C GLN A 26 -36.69 17.28 6.73
N GLU A 27 -36.80 15.99 7.05
CA GLU A 27 -37.96 15.17 6.70
C GLU A 27 -38.90 14.90 7.91
N GLY A 28 -38.54 15.40 9.10
CA GLY A 28 -39.31 15.16 10.33
C GLY A 28 -39.35 13.68 10.74
N ILE A 29 -38.27 12.94 10.47
CA ILE A 29 -38.10 11.55 10.90
C ILE A 29 -37.45 11.56 12.29
N GLU A 30 -37.99 10.79 13.23
CA GLU A 30 -37.40 10.65 14.57
C GLU A 30 -35.97 10.12 14.48
N ALA A 31 -35.05 10.70 15.27
CA ALA A 31 -33.64 10.32 15.25
C ALA A 31 -33.45 8.87 15.78
N PRO A 32 -32.59 8.07 15.13
CA PRO A 32 -32.17 6.77 15.65
C PRO A 32 -31.61 6.82 17.06
N ALA A 33 -31.79 5.75 17.81
CA ALA A 33 -31.21 5.62 19.14
C ALA A 33 -29.67 5.62 19.07
N GLY A 34 -29.02 6.39 19.95
CA GLY A 34 -27.56 6.47 20.02
C GLY A 34 -26.90 7.31 18.91
N LEU A 35 -27.68 8.02 18.10
CA LEU A 35 -27.18 9.04 17.18
C LEU A 35 -26.61 10.23 18.01
N PRO A 36 -25.35 10.63 17.82
CA PRO A 36 -24.78 11.80 18.50
C PRO A 36 -25.53 13.11 18.21
N GLY A 37 -25.48 14.04 19.15
CA GLY A 37 -26.18 15.33 19.06
C GLY A 37 -25.39 16.44 18.37
N ASP A 38 -24.07 16.30 18.26
CA ASP A 38 -23.14 17.28 17.69
C ASP A 38 -22.41 16.73 16.45
N VAL A 39 -21.90 17.63 15.60
CA VAL A 39 -21.30 17.24 14.31
C VAL A 39 -20.01 16.44 14.49
N TRP A 40 -19.23 16.73 15.53
CA TRP A 40 -18.01 15.97 15.84
C TRP A 40 -18.33 14.53 16.19
N GLY A 41 -19.30 14.29 17.07
CA GLY A 41 -19.77 12.96 17.43
C GLY A 41 -20.32 12.19 16.23
N LEU A 42 -21.11 12.86 15.37
CA LEU A 42 -21.67 12.25 14.16
C LEU A 42 -20.59 11.77 13.19
N LEU A 43 -19.51 12.54 13.03
CA LEU A 43 -18.38 12.15 12.19
C LEU A 43 -17.47 11.11 12.87
N ASN A 44 -17.65 10.79 14.15
CA ASN A 44 -16.80 9.84 14.88
C ASN A 44 -17.56 8.61 15.38
N VAL A 45 -18.69 8.28 14.75
CA VAL A 45 -19.36 6.99 14.98
C VAL A 45 -18.58 5.86 14.29
N PRO A 46 -18.17 4.80 15.01
CA PRO A 46 -17.50 3.66 14.40
C PRO A 46 -18.39 2.97 13.35
N LEU A 47 -17.78 2.53 12.24
CA LEU A 47 -18.51 1.93 11.09
C LEU A 47 -19.46 0.77 11.47
N GLY A 48 -19.13 -0.02 12.48
CA GLY A 48 -20.03 -1.08 12.98
C GLY A 48 -21.30 -0.53 13.66
N ARG A 49 -21.17 0.56 14.42
CA ARG A 49 -22.32 1.24 15.05
C ARG A 49 -23.13 2.05 14.03
N THR A 50 -22.46 2.58 13.01
CA THR A 50 -23.12 3.24 11.88
C THR A 50 -24.10 2.31 11.16
N GLU A 51 -23.83 1.00 11.10
CA GLU A 51 -24.78 0.02 10.55
C GLU A 51 -26.09 -0.05 11.36
N GLU A 52 -26.00 0.00 12.68
CA GLU A 52 -27.16 -0.03 13.57
C GLU A 52 -28.02 1.22 13.39
N ILE A 53 -27.37 2.39 13.33
CA ILE A 53 -28.01 3.69 13.06
C ILE A 53 -28.71 3.66 11.69
N TYR A 54 -28.03 3.16 10.66
CA TYR A 54 -28.59 3.03 9.31
C TYR A 54 -29.86 2.18 9.30
N ARG A 55 -29.81 0.98 9.90
CA ARG A 55 -30.96 0.08 9.95
C ARG A 55 -32.11 0.65 10.76
N ASP A 56 -31.83 1.36 11.86
CA ASP A 56 -32.88 2.01 12.66
C ASP A 56 -33.54 3.18 11.91
N PHE A 57 -32.73 4.00 11.23
CA PHE A 57 -33.25 5.06 10.36
C PHE A 57 -34.19 4.50 9.29
N LEU A 58 -33.82 3.41 8.60
CA LEU A 58 -34.67 2.79 7.59
C LEU A 58 -36.01 2.32 8.16
N ARG A 59 -36.02 1.74 9.37
CA ARG A 59 -37.28 1.35 10.03
C ARG A 59 -38.16 2.55 10.33
N ARG A 60 -37.58 3.63 10.86
CA ARG A 60 -38.31 4.87 11.20
C ARG A 60 -38.85 5.58 9.96
N ALA A 61 -38.08 5.61 8.89
CA ALA A 61 -38.50 6.09 7.57
C ALA A 61 -39.71 5.29 7.04
N ALA A 62 -39.65 3.95 7.15
CA ALA A 62 -40.74 3.08 6.71
C ALA A 62 -42.05 3.31 7.49
N VAL A 63 -41.99 3.62 8.79
CA VAL A 63 -43.18 4.00 9.60
C VAL A 63 -43.87 5.26 9.05
N ARG A 64 -43.13 6.15 8.39
CA ARG A 64 -43.66 7.34 7.72
C ARG A 64 -44.00 7.11 6.24
N ALA A 65 -43.98 5.86 5.77
CA ALA A 65 -44.20 5.48 4.38
C ALA A 65 -43.25 6.18 3.38
N VAL A 66 -42.03 6.51 3.81
CA VAL A 66 -40.98 7.06 2.94
C VAL A 66 -39.86 6.04 2.74
N ASP A 67 -39.30 5.97 1.54
CA ASP A 67 -38.13 5.16 1.28
C ASP A 67 -36.88 5.83 1.86
N GLY A 68 -36.43 5.33 3.02
CA GLY A 68 -35.27 5.85 3.72
C GLY A 68 -33.98 5.85 2.88
N ARG A 69 -33.84 4.94 1.91
CA ARG A 69 -32.65 4.93 1.03
C ARG A 69 -32.66 6.12 0.08
N THR A 70 -33.80 6.38 -0.56
CA THR A 70 -33.99 7.58 -1.41
C THR A 70 -33.79 8.85 -0.61
N VAL A 71 -34.30 8.91 0.64
CA VAL A 71 -34.08 10.04 1.54
C VAL A 71 -32.60 10.24 1.84
N LEU A 72 -31.87 9.19 2.23
CA LEU A 72 -30.44 9.32 2.54
C LEU A 72 -29.61 9.71 1.33
N ARG A 73 -29.93 9.22 0.14
CA ARG A 73 -29.25 9.65 -1.10
C ARG A 73 -29.40 11.15 -1.30
N ARG A 74 -30.63 11.67 -1.17
CA ARG A 74 -30.92 13.10 -1.31
C ARG A 74 -30.08 13.95 -0.36
N TRP A 75 -29.95 13.53 0.90
CA TRP A 75 -29.28 14.28 1.97
C TRP A 75 -27.84 13.79 2.23
N SER A 76 -27.18 13.21 1.24
CA SER A 76 -25.82 12.68 1.38
C SER A 76 -24.77 13.64 0.85
N LEU A 77 -23.54 13.50 1.35
CA LEU A 77 -22.36 14.17 0.79
C LEU A 77 -22.23 13.93 -0.73
N ALA A 78 -22.56 12.74 -1.22
CA ALA A 78 -22.45 12.41 -2.64
C ALA A 78 -23.43 13.20 -3.53
N ALA A 79 -24.61 13.57 -3.01
CA ALA A 79 -25.59 14.37 -3.76
C ALA A 79 -25.25 15.86 -3.81
N HIS A 80 -24.53 16.39 -2.82
CA HIS A 80 -24.25 17.81 -2.67
C HIS A 80 -22.80 18.20 -3.02
N GLY A 81 -21.84 17.30 -2.85
CA GLY A 81 -20.41 17.66 -2.84
C GLY A 81 -19.99 18.34 -1.52
N ASP A 82 -18.69 18.37 -1.22
CA ASP A 82 -18.22 18.74 0.14
C ASP A 82 -18.48 20.19 0.55
N ALA A 83 -18.41 21.15 -0.37
CA ALA A 83 -18.67 22.55 -0.05
C ALA A 83 -20.15 22.77 0.32
N ASP A 84 -21.05 22.46 -0.61
CA ASP A 84 -22.49 22.64 -0.41
C ASP A 84 -23.03 21.76 0.73
N TYR A 85 -22.47 20.55 0.91
CA TYR A 85 -22.86 19.67 2.01
C TYR A 85 -22.47 20.25 3.38
N ARG A 86 -21.32 20.92 3.46
CA ARG A 86 -20.89 21.58 4.69
C ARG A 86 -21.79 22.76 5.06
N ASP A 87 -22.20 23.54 4.07
CA ASP A 87 -23.15 24.64 4.26
C ASP A 87 -24.51 24.10 4.72
N LEU A 88 -25.03 23.06 4.05
CA LEU A 88 -26.25 22.36 4.44
C LEU A 88 -26.20 21.85 5.89
N VAL A 89 -25.09 21.24 6.29
CA VAL A 89 -24.89 20.74 7.65
C VAL A 89 -24.87 21.89 8.65
N CYS A 90 -24.18 22.99 8.34
CA CYS A 90 -24.13 24.18 9.19
C CYS A 90 -25.51 24.82 9.37
N GLU A 91 -26.30 24.93 8.30
CA GLU A 91 -27.66 25.46 8.34
C GLU A 91 -28.63 24.55 9.11
N THR A 92 -28.50 23.23 8.93
CA THR A 92 -29.44 22.26 9.51
C THR A 92 -29.13 21.92 10.97
N LEU A 93 -27.85 21.80 11.33
CA LEU A 93 -27.39 21.33 12.63
C LEU A 93 -26.74 22.43 13.48
N GLY A 94 -26.49 23.62 12.92
CA GLY A 94 -25.90 24.76 13.64
C GLY A 94 -24.39 24.69 13.84
N GLU A 95 -23.73 23.65 13.30
CA GLU A 95 -22.29 23.42 13.42
C GLU A 95 -21.70 23.04 12.05
N SER A 96 -20.50 23.51 11.76
CA SER A 96 -19.74 23.11 10.58
C SER A 96 -18.68 22.06 10.94
N TYR A 97 -18.06 21.46 9.93
CA TYR A 97 -16.94 20.53 10.10
C TYR A 97 -15.74 20.91 9.24
N ALA A 98 -14.56 20.56 9.72
CA ALA A 98 -13.33 20.63 8.95
C ALA A 98 -13.26 19.50 7.91
N SER A 99 -12.74 19.78 6.70
CA SER A 99 -12.46 18.72 5.72
C SER A 99 -11.68 17.57 6.37
N PRO A 100 -12.12 16.32 6.19
CA PRO A 100 -11.48 15.19 6.84
C PRO A 100 -10.13 14.89 6.20
N VAL A 101 -9.26 14.24 6.97
CA VAL A 101 -7.92 13.86 6.53
C VAL A 101 -7.81 12.37 6.30
N VAL A 102 -6.91 11.99 5.40
CA VAL A 102 -6.48 10.61 5.17
C VAL A 102 -5.06 10.48 5.67
N LEU A 103 -4.84 9.60 6.65
CA LEU A 103 -3.51 9.35 7.20
C LEU A 103 -2.84 8.24 6.40
N VAL A 104 -1.64 8.48 5.88
CA VAL A 104 -0.87 7.51 5.09
C VAL A 104 0.59 7.50 5.54
N PRO A 105 1.35 6.40 5.42
CA PRO A 105 2.78 6.46 5.69
C PRO A 105 3.50 7.30 4.63
N ASP A 106 4.66 7.87 4.96
CA ASP A 106 5.54 8.53 3.97
C ASP A 106 5.92 7.61 2.79
N THR A 107 5.92 6.30 3.02
CA THR A 107 6.20 5.26 2.02
C THR A 107 4.96 4.81 1.23
N ALA A 108 3.81 5.47 1.42
CA ALA A 108 2.57 5.09 0.76
C ALA A 108 2.68 5.18 -0.76
N HIS A 109 2.08 4.21 -1.45
CA HIS A 109 2.07 4.16 -2.90
C HIS A 109 1.40 5.41 -3.50
N TYR A 110 1.95 5.91 -4.61
CA TYR A 110 1.50 7.16 -5.26
C TYR A 110 -0.01 7.19 -5.60
N SER A 111 -0.66 6.02 -5.67
CA SER A 111 -2.10 5.93 -5.88
C SER A 111 -2.88 6.76 -4.86
N TRP A 112 -2.43 6.86 -3.61
CA TRP A 112 -3.14 7.60 -2.56
C TRP A 112 -3.25 9.10 -2.88
N LYS A 113 -2.16 9.72 -3.35
CA LYS A 113 -2.18 11.12 -3.81
C LYS A 113 -3.11 11.30 -5.00
N ARG A 114 -3.15 10.33 -5.94
CA ARG A 114 -4.08 10.36 -7.07
C ARG A 114 -5.53 10.18 -6.62
N SER A 115 -5.81 9.27 -5.68
CA SER A 115 -7.15 9.02 -5.16
C SER A 115 -7.70 10.22 -4.40
N ALA A 116 -6.90 10.88 -3.56
CA ALA A 116 -7.30 12.10 -2.87
C ALA A 116 -7.64 13.24 -3.85
N GLY A 117 -6.89 13.36 -4.95
CA GLY A 117 -7.20 14.32 -6.02
C GLY A 117 -8.50 13.99 -6.76
N LEU A 118 -8.71 12.72 -7.13
CA LEU A 118 -9.87 12.27 -7.89
C LEU A 118 -11.19 12.39 -7.09
N LEU A 119 -11.15 12.10 -5.78
CA LEU A 119 -12.32 12.12 -4.90
C LEU A 119 -12.60 13.51 -4.28
N GLY A 120 -11.89 14.55 -4.73
CA GLY A 120 -12.16 15.93 -4.31
C GLY A 120 -11.63 16.34 -2.93
N TYR A 121 -10.91 15.46 -2.23
CA TYR A 121 -10.28 15.81 -0.95
C TYR A 121 -9.03 16.68 -1.10
N GLY A 122 -8.35 16.60 -2.24
CA GLY A 122 -7.11 17.32 -2.51
C GLY A 122 -5.92 16.78 -1.72
N SER A 123 -4.71 16.95 -2.27
CA SER A 123 -3.50 16.38 -1.68
C SER A 123 -3.09 17.00 -0.33
N ARG A 124 -3.67 18.15 0.07
CA ARG A 124 -3.43 18.78 1.37
C ARG A 124 -4.10 18.04 2.54
N ASN A 125 -5.16 17.28 2.25
CA ASN A 125 -5.86 16.46 3.24
C ASN A 125 -5.31 15.03 3.28
N LEU A 126 -4.26 14.73 2.50
CA LEU A 126 -3.47 13.51 2.64
C LEU A 126 -2.31 13.81 3.59
N TRP A 127 -2.47 13.46 4.86
CA TRP A 127 -1.45 13.71 5.87
C TRP A 127 -0.52 12.51 5.93
N SER A 128 0.75 12.74 5.59
CA SER A 128 1.76 11.71 5.74
C SER A 128 2.18 11.55 7.19
N VAL A 129 2.38 10.30 7.59
CA VAL A 129 2.88 9.88 8.90
C VAL A 129 4.31 9.36 8.70
N PRO A 130 5.27 9.84 9.51
CA PRO A 130 6.65 9.37 9.48
C PRO A 130 6.79 7.85 9.54
N VAL A 131 7.84 7.36 8.89
CA VAL A 131 8.27 5.96 8.97
C VAL A 131 9.54 5.83 9.82
N ASP A 132 9.84 4.62 10.27
CA ASP A 132 11.08 4.25 10.94
C ASP A 132 12.22 3.93 9.94
N GLU A 133 13.39 3.54 10.46
CA GLU A 133 14.53 3.08 9.66
C GLU A 133 14.24 1.78 8.88
N GLY A 134 13.21 1.04 9.28
CA GLY A 134 12.66 -0.14 8.61
C GLY A 134 11.69 0.19 7.48
N PHE A 135 11.43 1.48 7.22
CA PHE A 135 10.42 1.98 6.26
C PHE A 135 8.98 1.61 6.61
N ARG A 136 8.71 1.34 7.90
CA ARG A 136 7.39 1.05 8.46
C ARG A 136 6.81 2.30 9.09
N MET A 137 5.50 2.51 9.06
CA MET A 137 4.87 3.61 9.79
C MET A 137 5.24 3.57 11.27
N ASP A 138 5.73 4.69 11.80
CA ASP A 138 6.07 4.82 13.22
C ASP A 138 4.79 4.91 14.08
N PRO A 139 4.54 3.96 15.00
CA PRO A 139 3.39 4.01 15.89
C PRO A 139 3.33 5.25 16.77
N VAL A 140 4.48 5.80 17.18
CA VAL A 140 4.55 7.01 18.01
C VAL A 140 4.07 8.21 17.18
N ALA A 141 4.64 8.40 15.99
CA ALA A 141 4.22 9.48 15.10
C ALA A 141 2.74 9.34 14.65
N PHE A 142 2.24 8.12 14.46
CA PHE A 142 0.83 7.89 14.17
C PHE A 142 -0.07 8.33 15.35
N ARG A 143 0.30 7.94 16.57
CA ARG A 143 -0.39 8.34 17.80
C ARG A 143 -0.42 9.87 17.95
N GLU A 144 0.70 10.54 17.74
CA GLU A 144 0.80 12.01 17.79
C GLU A 144 -0.08 12.67 16.71
N THR A 145 -0.11 12.08 15.52
CA THR A 145 -0.98 12.55 14.42
C THR A 145 -2.46 12.43 14.78
N LEU A 146 -2.89 11.34 15.43
CA LEU A 146 -4.24 11.21 15.96
C LEU A 146 -4.53 12.23 17.08
N GLY A 147 -3.55 12.51 17.95
CA GLY A 147 -3.59 13.57 18.96
C GLY A 147 -3.92 14.92 18.34
N ARG A 148 -3.16 15.29 17.31
CA ARG A 148 -3.39 16.49 16.53
C ARG A 148 -4.77 16.53 15.88
N CYS A 149 -5.25 15.40 15.34
CA CYS A 149 -6.60 15.34 14.75
C CYS A 149 -7.70 15.60 15.79
N LEU A 150 -7.56 15.04 16.99
CA LEU A 150 -8.49 15.26 18.09
C LEU A 150 -8.46 16.73 18.57
N GLU A 151 -7.27 17.29 18.78
CA GLU A 151 -7.06 18.68 19.22
C GLU A 151 -7.61 19.70 18.21
N GLU A 152 -7.33 19.51 16.91
CA GLU A 152 -7.81 20.39 15.84
C GLU A 152 -9.29 20.14 15.46
N ARG A 153 -9.96 19.17 16.09
CA ARG A 153 -11.27 18.65 15.64
C ARG A 153 -11.29 18.36 14.14
N ARG A 154 -10.21 17.73 13.65
CA ARG A 154 -10.05 17.26 12.27
C ARG A 154 -10.53 15.81 12.16
N PRO A 155 -11.64 15.52 11.46
CA PRO A 155 -12.09 14.14 11.33
C PRO A 155 -11.11 13.31 10.50
N VAL A 156 -10.85 12.06 10.89
CA VAL A 156 -10.05 11.12 10.10
C VAL A 156 -10.98 10.31 9.20
N LEU A 157 -10.90 10.52 7.89
CA LEU A 157 -11.65 9.73 6.90
C LEU A 157 -11.23 8.27 6.94
N GLN A 158 -9.92 8.04 6.92
CA GLN A 158 -9.31 6.72 7.11
C GLN A 158 -7.83 6.84 7.45
N SER A 159 -7.32 5.85 8.16
CA SER A 159 -5.90 5.56 8.31
C SER A 159 -5.52 4.41 7.38
N VAL A 160 -4.47 4.60 6.60
CA VAL A 160 -3.91 3.60 5.69
C VAL A 160 -2.65 3.03 6.32
N PHE A 161 -2.61 1.71 6.47
CA PHE A 161 -1.38 0.98 6.81
C PHE A 161 -1.02 0.02 5.68
N VAL A 162 0.25 -0.30 5.53
CA VAL A 162 0.77 -1.07 4.40
C VAL A 162 1.28 -2.42 4.86
N LEU A 163 0.73 -3.48 4.26
CA LEU A 163 1.21 -4.85 4.45
C LEU A 163 2.04 -5.24 3.22
N GLY A 164 3.35 -5.01 3.29
CA GLY A 164 4.28 -5.19 2.18
C GLY A 164 4.39 -3.93 1.32
N THR A 165 5.27 -3.01 1.70
CA THR A 165 5.53 -1.76 0.95
C THR A 165 6.05 -2.07 -0.45
N THR A 166 5.73 -1.18 -1.40
CA THR A 166 6.09 -1.40 -2.81
C THR A 166 7.60 -1.50 -3.00
N GLU A 167 8.34 -0.61 -2.36
CA GLU A 167 9.78 -0.50 -2.59
C GLU A 167 10.58 -1.49 -1.75
N PHE A 168 10.27 -1.60 -0.46
CA PHE A 168 11.12 -2.31 0.51
C PHE A 168 10.52 -3.63 1.00
N GLY A 169 9.24 -3.90 0.71
CA GLY A 169 8.55 -5.07 1.25
C GLY A 169 8.33 -5.04 2.75
N SER A 170 8.51 -3.88 3.39
CA SER A 170 8.29 -3.68 4.83
C SER A 170 6.83 -3.86 5.21
N VAL A 171 6.59 -4.26 6.44
CA VAL A 171 5.24 -4.49 6.99
C VAL A 171 5.03 -3.54 8.16
N ASP A 172 4.00 -2.70 8.05
CA ASP A 172 3.65 -1.82 9.16
C ASP A 172 3.31 -2.65 10.42
N PRO A 173 3.69 -2.17 11.62
CA PRO A 173 3.39 -2.82 12.91
C PRO A 173 1.89 -2.67 13.25
N LEU A 174 1.06 -3.47 12.57
CA LEU A 174 -0.40 -3.33 12.63
C LEU A 174 -0.96 -3.47 14.06
N PRO A 175 -0.50 -4.38 14.94
CA PRO A 175 -1.01 -4.45 16.30
C PRO A 175 -0.87 -3.11 17.08
N GLU A 176 0.29 -2.48 16.99
CA GLU A 176 0.62 -1.23 17.66
C GLU A 176 -0.19 -0.04 17.10
N LEU A 177 -0.34 0.00 15.77
CA LEU A 177 -1.15 1.01 15.09
C LEU A 177 -2.65 0.85 15.42
N MET A 178 -3.15 -0.39 15.51
CA MET A 178 -4.53 -0.70 15.90
C MET A 178 -4.80 -0.38 17.36
N ALA A 179 -3.81 -0.54 18.25
CA ALA A 179 -3.92 -0.13 19.64
C ALA A 179 -4.15 1.39 19.74
N SER A 180 -3.35 2.19 19.02
CA SER A 180 -3.54 3.64 18.94
C SER A 180 -4.93 4.01 18.42
N ARG A 181 -5.40 3.36 17.35
CA ARG A 181 -6.76 3.58 16.82
C ARG A 181 -7.86 3.22 17.82
N THR A 182 -7.65 2.21 18.66
CA THR A 182 -8.61 1.79 19.68
C THR A 182 -8.68 2.80 20.82
N GLU A 183 -7.53 3.26 21.31
CA GLU A 183 -7.45 4.28 22.35
C GLU A 183 -8.10 5.60 21.92
N PHE A 184 -7.79 6.10 20.72
CA PHE A 184 -8.37 7.36 20.25
C PHE A 184 -9.87 7.27 20.00
N ARG A 185 -10.40 6.08 19.69
CA ARG A 185 -11.84 5.85 19.63
C ARG A 185 -12.50 6.04 20.99
N GLU A 186 -11.87 5.62 22.08
CA GLU A 186 -12.37 5.84 23.45
C GLU A 186 -12.36 7.34 23.81
N LEU A 187 -11.47 8.11 23.20
CA LEU A 187 -11.40 9.58 23.31
C LEU A 187 -12.34 10.32 22.36
N GLY A 188 -13.17 9.61 21.58
CA GLY A 188 -14.15 10.20 20.68
C GLY A 188 -13.64 10.56 19.28
N LEU A 189 -12.49 10.02 18.86
CA LEU A 189 -11.98 10.10 17.48
C LEU A 189 -12.00 8.72 16.84
N ASP A 190 -12.90 8.49 15.88
CA ASP A 190 -12.88 7.26 15.07
C ASP A 190 -12.01 7.44 13.83
N ALA A 191 -11.07 6.53 13.63
CA ALA A 191 -10.22 6.45 12.45
C ALA A 191 -10.42 5.08 11.77
N PRO A 192 -11.29 4.98 10.75
CA PRO A 192 -11.47 3.75 9.97
C PRO A 192 -10.13 3.28 9.38
N VAL A 193 -9.88 1.98 9.37
CA VAL A 193 -8.59 1.45 8.92
C VAL A 193 -8.72 0.70 7.60
N HIS A 194 -7.93 1.16 6.62
CA HIS A 194 -7.67 0.43 5.40
C HIS A 194 -6.26 -0.15 5.42
N ILE A 195 -6.11 -1.44 5.08
CA ILE A 195 -4.79 -2.02 4.82
C ILE A 195 -4.53 -2.09 3.33
N ASP A 196 -3.53 -1.36 2.86
CA ASP A 196 -2.96 -1.55 1.53
C ASP A 196 -2.08 -2.82 1.56
N ALA A 197 -2.72 -3.96 1.35
CA ALA A 197 -2.08 -5.26 1.22
C ALA A 197 -2.01 -5.69 -0.25
N ALA A 198 -1.93 -4.73 -1.18
CA ALA A 198 -1.91 -5.02 -2.61
C ALA A 198 -0.81 -6.04 -2.93
N TYR A 199 0.39 -5.84 -2.38
CA TYR A 199 1.47 -6.80 -2.47
C TYR A 199 1.37 -7.91 -1.42
N GLY A 200 1.22 -7.56 -0.13
CA GLY A 200 1.41 -8.53 0.95
C GLY A 200 0.19 -9.35 1.37
N GLY A 201 -1.01 -9.10 0.82
CA GLY A 201 -2.25 -9.73 1.30
C GLY A 201 -2.25 -11.25 1.19
N TYR A 202 -1.58 -11.81 0.18
CA TYR A 202 -1.46 -13.26 0.04
C TYR A 202 -0.53 -13.90 1.07
N PHE A 203 0.40 -13.16 1.70
CA PHE A 203 1.26 -13.70 2.77
C PHE A 203 0.47 -14.17 4.00
N ALA A 204 -0.76 -13.67 4.19
CA ALA A 204 -1.65 -14.18 5.23
C ALA A 204 -1.93 -15.69 5.09
N SER A 205 -1.79 -16.26 3.89
CA SER A 205 -1.91 -17.71 3.66
C SER A 205 -0.82 -18.54 4.34
N ILE A 206 0.34 -17.94 4.67
CA ILE A 206 1.43 -18.58 5.45
C ILE A 206 0.96 -18.92 6.87
N PHE A 207 -0.07 -18.24 7.39
CA PHE A 207 -0.52 -18.42 8.78
C PHE A 207 -1.88 -19.11 8.85
N ARG A 208 -2.33 -19.71 7.75
CA ARG A 208 -3.58 -20.47 7.69
C ARG A 208 -3.28 -21.95 7.55
N ALA A 209 -3.83 -22.75 8.47
CA ALA A 209 -3.72 -24.20 8.42
C ALA A 209 -4.26 -24.77 7.09
N GLY A 210 -3.48 -25.69 6.53
CA GLY A 210 -3.89 -26.57 5.45
C GLY A 210 -4.69 -27.76 5.96
N ARG A 211 -5.08 -28.63 5.04
CA ARG A 211 -5.52 -29.99 5.32
C ARG A 211 -4.35 -30.90 5.66
N THR A 212 -3.15 -30.60 5.17
CA THR A 212 -1.97 -31.46 5.34
C THR A 212 -0.93 -30.91 6.31
N GLN A 213 -0.96 -29.60 6.59
CA GLN A 213 0.09 -28.93 7.34
C GLN A 213 -0.48 -27.79 8.20
N ASP A 214 0.03 -27.69 9.42
CA ASP A 214 -0.18 -26.53 10.29
C ASP A 214 0.93 -25.48 10.13
N PRO A 215 0.65 -24.18 10.32
CA PRO A 215 1.65 -23.13 10.23
C PRO A 215 2.78 -23.38 11.24
N PRO A 216 4.05 -23.47 10.81
CA PRO A 216 5.16 -23.67 11.74
C PRO A 216 5.35 -22.43 12.61
N GLU A 217 5.86 -22.63 13.83
CA GLU A 217 6.47 -21.54 14.58
C GLU A 217 7.80 -21.18 13.95
N ASP A 218 7.85 -20.02 13.29
CA ASP A 218 9.03 -19.49 12.63
C ASP A 218 9.31 -18.09 13.19
N PRO A 219 10.34 -17.91 14.05
CA PRO A 219 10.66 -16.63 14.66
C PRO A 219 10.90 -15.52 13.64
N PHE A 220 11.44 -15.84 12.47
CA PHE A 220 11.66 -14.88 11.39
C PHE A 220 10.34 -14.32 10.86
N LEU A 221 9.31 -15.16 10.76
CA LEU A 221 7.99 -14.76 10.27
C LEU A 221 7.09 -14.22 11.38
N ALA A 222 7.53 -14.19 12.64
CA ALA A 222 6.70 -13.75 13.76
C ALA A 222 6.19 -12.30 13.63
N PRO A 223 6.99 -11.31 13.18
CA PRO A 223 6.48 -9.96 12.92
C PRO A 223 5.38 -9.96 11.85
N LEU A 224 5.62 -10.60 10.70
CA LEU A 224 4.66 -10.72 9.62
C LEU A 224 3.38 -11.44 10.07
N ARG A 225 3.50 -12.50 10.88
CA ARG A 225 2.36 -13.23 11.48
C ARG A 225 1.48 -12.30 12.30
N ARG A 226 2.07 -11.54 13.22
CA ARG A 226 1.33 -10.61 14.08
C ARG A 226 0.56 -9.59 13.27
N SER A 227 1.17 -9.02 12.22
CA SER A 227 0.49 -8.08 11.33
C SER A 227 -0.61 -8.76 10.50
N CYS A 228 -0.38 -9.95 9.94
CA CYS A 228 -1.42 -10.70 9.24
C CYS A 228 -2.62 -11.07 10.14
N GLU A 229 -2.38 -11.45 11.40
CA GLU A 229 -3.44 -11.73 12.38
C GLU A 229 -4.27 -10.49 12.73
N ALA A 230 -3.68 -9.29 12.64
CA ALA A 230 -4.37 -8.03 12.85
C ALA A 230 -5.33 -7.64 11.71
N LEU A 231 -5.26 -8.29 10.53
CA LEU A 231 -6.16 -8.02 9.40
C LEU A 231 -7.65 -8.18 9.76
N ARG A 232 -7.98 -9.03 10.75
CA ARG A 232 -9.37 -9.20 11.25
C ARG A 232 -9.94 -7.95 11.95
N LEU A 233 -9.10 -6.98 12.30
CA LEU A 233 -9.49 -5.77 13.03
C LEU A 233 -9.76 -4.58 12.11
N THR A 234 -9.47 -4.72 10.81
CA THR A 234 -9.53 -3.64 9.81
C THR A 234 -10.95 -3.43 9.30
N ASP A 235 -11.17 -2.34 8.57
CA ASP A 235 -12.46 -2.01 7.95
C ASP A 235 -12.47 -2.33 6.45
N SER A 236 -11.31 -2.25 5.79
CA SER A 236 -11.11 -2.74 4.42
C SER A 236 -9.66 -3.15 4.14
N VAL A 237 -9.46 -3.97 3.11
CA VAL A 237 -8.15 -4.44 2.65
C VAL A 237 -8.10 -4.43 1.13
N THR A 238 -7.07 -3.82 0.55
CA THR A 238 -6.72 -4.03 -0.87
C THR A 238 -5.81 -5.25 -0.98
N VAL A 239 -6.02 -6.11 -1.98
CA VAL A 239 -5.14 -7.24 -2.29
C VAL A 239 -5.11 -7.47 -3.79
N ASP A 240 -3.93 -7.68 -4.38
CA ASP A 240 -3.83 -7.88 -5.82
C ASP A 240 -3.47 -9.33 -6.18
N PRO A 241 -4.43 -10.10 -6.73
CA PRO A 241 -4.14 -11.39 -7.36
C PRO A 241 -3.05 -11.34 -8.43
N HIS A 242 -2.90 -10.24 -9.17
CA HIS A 242 -1.83 -10.11 -10.18
C HIS A 242 -0.43 -9.80 -9.63
N LYS A 243 -0.27 -9.71 -8.30
CA LYS A 243 1.01 -9.58 -7.61
C LYS A 243 1.40 -10.95 -7.02
N MET A 244 1.30 -11.12 -5.70
CA MET A 244 1.65 -12.36 -5.01
C MET A 244 0.60 -13.48 -5.19
N GLY A 245 -0.49 -13.20 -5.90
CA GLY A 245 -1.47 -14.21 -6.32
C GLY A 245 -1.18 -14.88 -7.66
N TYR A 246 -0.13 -14.48 -8.39
CA TYR A 246 0.27 -15.09 -9.67
C TYR A 246 -0.84 -15.15 -10.75
N ALA A 247 -1.88 -14.32 -10.64
CA ALA A 247 -2.85 -14.15 -11.72
C ALA A 247 -2.26 -13.24 -12.81
N PRO A 248 -2.63 -13.40 -14.09
CA PRO A 248 -2.27 -12.44 -15.12
C PRO A 248 -2.76 -11.02 -14.78
N TYR A 249 -2.07 -10.00 -15.30
CA TYR A 249 -2.42 -8.61 -15.09
C TYR A 249 -3.87 -8.29 -15.49
N GLY A 250 -4.45 -7.36 -14.73
CA GLY A 250 -5.86 -7.01 -14.79
C GLY A 250 -6.69 -7.65 -13.67
N ALA A 251 -6.06 -7.93 -12.51
CA ALA A 251 -6.73 -8.53 -11.36
C ALA A 251 -6.26 -7.90 -10.04
N GLY A 252 -6.99 -6.87 -9.61
CA GLY A 252 -6.95 -6.33 -8.24
C GLY A 252 -8.25 -6.66 -7.50
N ALA A 253 -8.24 -6.59 -6.17
CA ALA A 253 -9.41 -6.81 -5.35
C ALA A 253 -9.42 -5.89 -4.12
N ILE A 254 -10.62 -5.60 -3.66
CA ILE A 254 -10.88 -4.96 -2.36
C ILE A 254 -11.77 -5.89 -1.54
N VAL A 255 -11.50 -5.98 -0.25
CA VAL A 255 -12.32 -6.65 0.75
C VAL A 255 -12.86 -5.59 1.69
N ILE A 256 -14.18 -5.51 1.82
CA ILE A 256 -14.87 -4.59 2.72
C ILE A 256 -15.49 -5.39 3.85
N ARG A 257 -15.22 -5.02 5.10
CA ARG A 257 -15.77 -5.71 6.28
C ARG A 257 -17.27 -5.47 6.45
N HIS A 258 -17.69 -4.23 6.25
CA HIS A 258 -19.04 -3.77 6.55
C HIS A 258 -19.91 -3.81 5.30
N GLY A 259 -20.63 -4.92 5.11
CA GLY A 259 -21.39 -5.18 3.89
C GLY A 259 -22.46 -4.15 3.55
N TYR A 260 -23.04 -3.46 4.54
CA TYR A 260 -24.06 -2.43 4.31
C TYR A 260 -23.53 -1.22 3.51
N LEU A 261 -22.22 -0.96 3.57
CA LEU A 261 -21.60 0.17 2.86
C LEU A 261 -21.82 0.07 1.34
N ARG A 262 -21.92 -1.15 0.79
CA ARG A 262 -22.22 -1.36 -0.63
C ARG A 262 -23.55 -0.74 -1.05
N GLU A 263 -24.53 -0.65 -0.14
CA GLU A 263 -25.83 -0.04 -0.42
C GLU A 263 -25.73 1.49 -0.57
N LEU A 264 -24.76 2.11 0.11
CA LEU A 264 -24.57 3.56 0.13
C LEU A 264 -23.90 4.06 -1.14
N VAL A 265 -23.04 3.23 -1.74
CA VAL A 265 -22.33 3.53 -2.99
C VAL A 265 -23.06 2.99 -4.22
N ALA A 266 -24.23 2.36 -4.03
CA ALA A 266 -24.93 1.65 -5.08
C ALA A 266 -25.52 2.60 -6.13
N GLU A 267 -25.01 2.56 -7.37
CA GLU A 267 -25.59 3.29 -8.50
C GLU A 267 -26.18 2.34 -9.54
N GLY A 268 -27.48 2.49 -9.82
CA GLY A 268 -28.21 1.62 -10.75
C GLY A 268 -28.16 2.15 -12.17
N ALA A 269 -27.90 1.28 -13.15
CA ALA A 269 -28.18 1.57 -14.55
C ALA A 269 -29.61 1.14 -14.88
N HIS A 270 -30.46 2.05 -15.36
CA HIS A 270 -31.85 1.74 -15.74
C HIS A 270 -31.98 0.68 -16.86
N TYR A 271 -30.89 0.39 -17.59
CA TYR A 271 -30.82 -0.61 -18.65
C TYR A 271 -30.17 -1.94 -18.22
N ALA A 272 -29.62 -2.02 -17.00
CA ALA A 272 -29.09 -3.27 -16.48
C ALA A 272 -30.26 -4.25 -16.28
N LEU A 273 -30.04 -5.51 -16.68
CA LEU A 273 -31.02 -6.60 -16.69
C LEU A 273 -31.98 -6.56 -15.50
N ASP A 274 -33.28 -6.76 -15.74
CA ASP A 274 -34.25 -6.96 -14.66
C ASP A 274 -33.85 -8.21 -13.88
N THR A 275 -33.18 -8.01 -12.74
CA THR A 275 -32.65 -9.08 -11.89
C THR A 275 -33.74 -9.69 -11.00
N ARG A 276 -35.02 -9.28 -11.16
CA ARG A 276 -36.16 -9.91 -10.47
C ARG A 276 -36.20 -11.41 -10.79
N GLY A 277 -35.79 -12.22 -9.81
CA GLY A 277 -35.77 -13.69 -9.91
C GLY A 277 -34.39 -14.33 -10.12
N LEU A 278 -33.32 -13.55 -10.31
CA LEU A 278 -31.94 -14.07 -10.30
C LEU A 278 -31.44 -14.22 -8.86
N LYS A 279 -30.75 -15.34 -8.57
CA LYS A 279 -30.12 -15.59 -7.24
C LYS A 279 -28.95 -14.66 -6.93
N HIS A 280 -28.46 -13.91 -7.92
CA HIS A 280 -27.28 -13.07 -7.81
C HIS A 280 -27.59 -11.64 -8.26
N GLU A 281 -27.19 -10.69 -7.41
CA GLU A 281 -27.31 -9.26 -7.66
C GLU A 281 -26.36 -8.82 -8.78
N ASP A 282 -26.71 -7.75 -9.50
CA ASP A 282 -25.77 -7.04 -10.37
C ASP A 282 -24.60 -6.50 -9.52
N LEU A 283 -23.39 -6.94 -9.81
CA LEU A 283 -22.18 -6.51 -9.08
C LEU A 283 -21.77 -5.09 -9.49
N GLY A 284 -22.07 -4.67 -10.73
CA GLY A 284 -21.59 -3.43 -11.32
C GLY A 284 -22.04 -2.19 -10.56
N LYS A 285 -23.24 -2.22 -9.97
CA LYS A 285 -23.76 -1.10 -9.16
C LYS A 285 -22.96 -0.83 -7.89
N PHE A 286 -22.19 -1.78 -7.38
CA PHE A 286 -21.50 -1.66 -6.10
C PHE A 286 -20.02 -1.29 -6.23
N ILE A 287 -19.54 -1.04 -7.46
CA ILE A 287 -18.12 -0.87 -7.72
C ILE A 287 -17.86 0.40 -8.55
N LEU A 288 -16.62 0.90 -8.51
CA LEU A 288 -16.22 2.06 -9.32
C LEU A 288 -16.12 1.74 -10.83
N GLU A 289 -15.85 0.49 -11.16
CA GLU A 289 -15.74 0.03 -12.55
C GLU A 289 -17.12 -0.27 -13.16
N GLY A 290 -17.20 -0.28 -14.49
CA GLY A 290 -18.39 -0.76 -15.21
C GLY A 290 -18.20 -2.18 -15.71
N SER A 291 -18.22 -2.34 -17.04
CA SER A 291 -17.90 -3.60 -17.71
C SER A 291 -16.53 -4.13 -17.28
N LYS A 292 -16.49 -5.41 -16.90
CA LYS A 292 -15.28 -6.07 -16.42
C LYS A 292 -15.18 -7.52 -16.91
N PRO A 293 -13.98 -8.04 -17.18
CA PRO A 293 -13.82 -9.35 -17.80
C PRO A 293 -14.11 -10.48 -16.80
N GLY A 294 -15.09 -11.33 -17.12
CA GLY A 294 -15.32 -12.57 -16.37
C GLY A 294 -14.10 -13.51 -16.35
N ALA A 295 -13.23 -13.42 -17.37
CA ALA A 295 -11.98 -14.17 -17.46
C ALA A 295 -11.01 -13.86 -16.30
N ALA A 296 -10.95 -12.61 -15.82
CA ALA A 296 -10.11 -12.27 -14.66
C ALA A 296 -10.61 -12.97 -13.39
N ALA A 297 -11.92 -13.00 -13.16
CA ALA A 297 -12.51 -13.74 -12.05
C ALA A 297 -12.26 -15.25 -12.17
N ALA A 298 -12.38 -15.81 -13.37
CA ALA A 298 -12.09 -17.22 -13.63
C ALA A 298 -10.62 -17.58 -13.39
N ALA A 299 -9.68 -16.72 -13.80
CA ALA A 299 -8.24 -16.91 -13.56
C ALA A 299 -7.90 -16.91 -12.07
N VAL A 300 -8.41 -15.93 -11.31
CA VAL A 300 -8.21 -15.86 -9.86
C VAL A 300 -8.84 -17.07 -9.17
N TRP A 301 -10.07 -17.45 -9.56
CA TRP A 301 -10.74 -18.63 -9.02
C TRP A 301 -9.95 -19.91 -9.28
N LEU A 302 -9.47 -20.13 -10.51
CA LEU A 302 -8.69 -21.31 -10.86
C LEU A 302 -7.39 -21.36 -10.05
N ASN A 303 -6.69 -20.24 -9.94
CA ASN A 303 -5.49 -20.12 -9.12
C ASN A 303 -5.77 -20.50 -7.66
N HIS A 304 -6.84 -19.99 -7.05
CA HIS A 304 -7.22 -20.33 -5.66
C HIS A 304 -7.68 -21.79 -5.49
N ARG A 305 -8.15 -22.45 -6.55
CA ARG A 305 -8.51 -23.87 -6.54
C ARG A 305 -7.29 -24.77 -6.65
N MET A 306 -6.32 -24.39 -7.48
CA MET A 306 -5.08 -25.13 -7.69
C MET A 306 -4.08 -24.92 -6.55
N MET A 307 -4.01 -23.69 -6.03
CA MET A 307 -3.20 -23.30 -4.89
C MET A 307 -4.13 -22.70 -3.83
N PRO A 308 -4.57 -23.50 -2.85
CA PRO A 308 -5.44 -23.00 -1.79
C PRO A 308 -4.78 -21.84 -1.00
N LEU A 309 -5.61 -20.94 -0.47
CA LEU A 309 -5.18 -19.79 0.34
C LEU A 309 -4.80 -20.20 1.78
N ASN A 310 -3.94 -21.20 1.90
CA ASN A 310 -3.43 -21.77 3.16
C ASN A 310 -2.07 -22.44 2.91
N LEU A 311 -1.54 -23.13 3.92
CA LEU A 311 -0.24 -23.79 3.85
C LEU A 311 -0.10 -24.89 2.81
N ASP A 312 -1.18 -25.54 2.38
CA ASP A 312 -1.11 -26.56 1.33
C ASP A 312 -0.87 -25.96 -0.07
N GLY A 313 -1.04 -24.64 -0.22
CA GLY A 313 -0.94 -23.93 -1.50
C GLY A 313 -0.04 -22.70 -1.41
N TYR A 314 -0.66 -21.52 -1.50
CA TYR A 314 0.08 -20.25 -1.46
C TYR A 314 0.95 -20.11 -0.21
N GLY A 315 0.50 -20.60 0.94
CA GLY A 315 1.22 -20.45 2.19
C GLY A 315 2.61 -21.07 2.15
N SER A 316 2.75 -22.31 1.69
CA SER A 316 4.07 -22.93 1.54
C SER A 316 4.93 -22.19 0.52
N HIS A 317 4.38 -21.88 -0.67
CA HIS A 317 5.13 -21.23 -1.73
C HIS A 317 5.65 -19.85 -1.30
N LEU A 318 4.79 -19.02 -0.70
CA LEU A 318 5.16 -17.68 -0.27
C LEU A 318 6.10 -17.67 0.93
N ARG A 319 5.97 -18.65 1.83
CA ARG A 319 6.95 -18.86 2.92
C ARG A 319 8.34 -19.10 2.35
N ASP A 320 8.45 -19.95 1.34
CA ASP A 320 9.73 -20.27 0.70
C ASP A 320 10.35 -19.03 0.04
N LEU A 321 9.54 -18.14 -0.54
CA LEU A 321 10.02 -16.87 -1.10
C LEU A 321 10.52 -15.88 -0.04
N CYS A 322 9.86 -15.79 1.12
CA CYS A 322 10.36 -14.97 2.23
C CYS A 322 11.71 -15.50 2.73
N ARG A 323 11.86 -16.83 2.85
CA ARG A 323 13.15 -17.45 3.20
C ARG A 323 14.21 -17.19 2.15
N LEU A 324 13.85 -17.24 0.87
CA LEU A 324 14.78 -16.96 -0.21
C LEU A 324 15.32 -15.52 -0.17
N ALA A 325 14.47 -14.56 0.17
CA ALA A 325 14.92 -13.18 0.41
C ALA A 325 15.86 -13.09 1.64
N GLN A 326 15.55 -13.80 2.72
CA GLN A 326 16.43 -13.86 3.90
C GLN A 326 17.78 -14.50 3.57
N ASP A 327 17.80 -15.57 2.79
CA ASP A 327 19.01 -16.24 2.33
C ASP A 327 19.85 -15.26 1.51
N PHE A 328 19.24 -14.58 0.54
CA PHE A 328 19.94 -13.57 -0.25
C PHE A 328 20.49 -12.42 0.59
N TYR A 329 19.73 -11.92 1.58
CA TYR A 329 20.21 -10.91 2.52
C TYR A 329 21.48 -11.40 3.25
N ARG A 330 21.49 -12.65 3.73
CA ARG A 330 22.67 -13.26 4.37
C ARG A 330 23.85 -13.39 3.41
N HIS A 331 23.62 -13.76 2.16
CA HIS A 331 24.67 -13.85 1.14
C HIS A 331 25.29 -12.47 0.87
N VAL A 332 24.49 -11.40 0.81
CA VAL A 332 25.00 -10.02 0.67
C VAL A 332 25.90 -9.65 1.84
N VAL A 333 25.50 -9.93 3.08
CA VAL A 333 26.30 -9.65 4.28
C VAL A 333 27.61 -10.45 4.28
N GLN A 334 27.56 -11.72 3.89
CA GLN A 334 28.75 -12.58 3.81
C GLN A 334 29.72 -12.12 2.72
N GLN A 335 29.19 -11.72 1.54
CA GLN A 335 29.98 -11.18 0.45
C GLN A 335 30.62 -9.85 0.87
N ASP A 336 29.88 -8.95 1.51
CA ASP A 336 30.43 -7.71 2.04
C ASP A 336 31.60 -7.94 3.03
N ALA A 337 31.45 -8.89 3.95
CA ALA A 337 32.52 -9.28 4.87
C ALA A 337 33.74 -9.88 4.15
N ARG A 338 33.55 -10.56 3.02
CA ARG A 338 34.64 -11.04 2.16
C ARG A 338 35.35 -9.88 1.47
N LEU A 339 34.61 -8.94 0.89
CA LEU A 339 35.14 -7.74 0.23
C LEU A 339 35.94 -6.88 1.22
N GLN A 340 35.45 -6.73 2.45
CA GLN A 340 36.16 -6.02 3.51
C GLN A 340 37.51 -6.68 3.83
N ARG A 341 37.56 -8.01 3.96
CA ARG A 341 38.82 -8.75 4.19
C ARG A 341 39.80 -8.65 3.02
N GLN A 342 39.28 -8.50 1.80
CA GLN A 342 40.08 -8.28 0.59
C GLN A 342 40.54 -6.82 0.44
N GLY A 343 40.14 -5.91 1.32
CA GLY A 343 40.52 -4.49 1.26
C GLY A 343 39.85 -3.74 0.11
N LYS A 344 38.67 -4.19 -0.35
CA LYS A 344 37.94 -3.51 -1.43
C LYS A 344 37.52 -2.09 -1.00
N PRO A 345 37.56 -1.09 -1.89
CA PRO A 345 37.34 0.32 -1.55
C PRO A 345 35.84 0.71 -1.45
N TYR A 346 34.95 -0.25 -1.23
CA TYR A 346 33.51 -0.07 -1.13
C TYR A 346 32.87 -1.15 -0.26
N ARG A 347 31.60 -0.95 0.10
CA ARG A 347 30.78 -1.90 0.86
C ARG A 347 29.49 -2.22 0.11
N LEU A 348 29.01 -3.45 0.29
CA LEU A 348 27.66 -3.85 -0.07
C LEU A 348 26.78 -3.69 1.18
N VAL A 349 25.83 -2.76 1.13
CA VAL A 349 24.95 -2.39 2.23
C VAL A 349 23.54 -2.87 1.90
N PRO A 350 23.10 -4.04 2.40
CA PRO A 350 21.69 -4.38 2.34
C PRO A 350 20.92 -3.45 3.30
N LEU A 351 19.77 -2.93 2.88
CA LEU A 351 19.04 -1.91 3.64
C LEU A 351 18.51 -2.48 4.97
N THR A 352 17.47 -3.30 4.90
CA THR A 352 16.80 -3.87 6.08
C THR A 352 16.71 -5.38 5.93
N GLU A 353 16.70 -6.11 7.05
CA GLU A 353 16.37 -7.54 7.01
C GLU A 353 14.95 -7.69 6.41
N PRO A 354 14.75 -8.57 5.41
CA PRO A 354 13.50 -8.62 4.66
C PRO A 354 12.37 -9.22 5.49
N GLU A 355 11.24 -8.53 5.58
CA GLU A 355 10.01 -9.05 6.23
C GLU A 355 9.11 -9.82 5.26
N THR A 356 9.34 -9.65 3.97
CA THR A 356 8.66 -10.35 2.89
C THR A 356 9.72 -10.92 1.93
N ASN A 357 9.46 -10.92 0.63
CA ASN A 357 10.34 -11.48 -0.40
C ASN A 357 11.10 -10.39 -1.19
N ILE A 358 11.33 -9.22 -0.60
CA ILE A 358 12.02 -8.09 -1.25
C ILE A 358 13.30 -7.76 -0.48
N VAL A 359 14.41 -7.61 -1.22
CA VAL A 359 15.69 -7.13 -0.66
C VAL A 359 16.15 -5.93 -1.47
N CYS A 360 16.54 -4.86 -0.77
CA CYS A 360 17.19 -3.70 -1.36
C CYS A 360 18.66 -3.63 -0.92
N LEU A 361 19.52 -3.21 -1.86
CA LEU A 361 20.97 -3.16 -1.69
C LEU A 361 21.52 -1.85 -2.26
N LEU A 362 22.50 -1.28 -1.55
CA LEU A 362 23.36 -0.19 -1.99
C LEU A 362 24.82 -0.65 -2.08
N VAL A 363 25.54 -0.10 -3.04
CA VAL A 363 27.00 -0.14 -3.10
C VAL A 363 27.53 1.22 -2.63
N VAL A 364 28.34 1.25 -1.56
CA VAL A 364 28.81 2.50 -0.95
C VAL A 364 30.33 2.58 -1.04
N PRO A 365 30.91 3.48 -1.86
CA PRO A 365 32.35 3.71 -1.88
C PRO A 365 32.85 4.26 -0.54
N LEU A 366 33.97 3.73 -0.04
CA LEU A 366 34.59 4.20 1.19
C LEU A 366 35.20 5.61 1.05
N THR A 367 35.44 6.04 -0.18
CA THR A 367 35.97 7.37 -0.52
C THR A 367 34.89 8.40 -0.81
N ALA A 368 33.60 8.01 -0.78
CA ALA A 368 32.50 8.90 -1.12
C ALA A 368 32.50 10.12 -0.19
N ARG A 369 32.34 11.31 -0.75
CA ARG A 369 32.19 12.56 0.03
C ARG A 369 30.75 13.05 0.10
N GLY A 370 29.91 12.59 -0.82
CA GLY A 370 28.50 12.95 -0.91
C GLY A 370 27.62 11.81 -1.37
N LEU A 371 26.32 11.95 -1.11
CA LEU A 371 25.29 11.00 -1.55
C LEU A 371 25.20 10.90 -3.09
N ALA A 372 25.60 11.93 -3.83
CA ALA A 372 25.63 11.92 -5.29
C ALA A 372 26.61 10.89 -5.86
N GLU A 373 27.76 10.67 -5.20
CA GLU A 373 28.73 9.64 -5.61
C GLU A 373 28.15 8.23 -5.41
N VAL A 374 27.46 8.01 -4.29
CA VAL A 374 26.73 6.77 -4.00
C VAL A 374 25.61 6.55 -5.01
N ASP A 375 24.77 7.56 -5.27
CA ASP A 375 23.67 7.47 -6.24
C ASP A 375 24.20 7.18 -7.66
N SER A 376 25.29 7.83 -8.07
CA SER A 376 25.91 7.63 -9.38
C SER A 376 26.40 6.19 -9.58
N LEU A 377 27.11 5.62 -8.62
CA LEU A 377 27.60 4.23 -8.70
C LEU A 377 26.44 3.23 -8.77
N ASN A 378 25.45 3.36 -7.88
CA ASN A 378 24.28 2.48 -7.89
C ASN A 378 23.42 2.69 -9.14
N GLY A 379 23.35 3.92 -9.65
CA GLY A 379 22.70 4.25 -10.91
C GLY A 379 23.31 3.51 -12.09
N ARG A 380 24.64 3.40 -12.15
CA ARG A 380 25.37 2.60 -13.15
C ARG A 380 25.10 1.10 -12.99
N ALA A 381 25.18 0.57 -11.77
CA ALA A 381 24.83 -0.83 -11.52
C ALA A 381 23.38 -1.15 -11.94
N ALA A 382 22.43 -0.27 -11.61
CA ALA A 382 21.03 -0.43 -12.00
C ALA A 382 20.80 -0.34 -13.51
N LEU A 383 21.69 0.33 -14.26
CA LEU A 383 21.68 0.32 -15.73
C LEU A 383 22.26 -0.98 -16.28
N ARG A 384 23.33 -1.51 -15.70
CA ARG A 384 23.97 -2.77 -16.13
C ARG A 384 23.05 -3.97 -15.97
N PHE A 385 22.33 -4.03 -14.86
CA PHE A 385 21.49 -5.17 -14.48
C PHE A 385 19.99 -4.91 -14.73
N GLY A 386 19.60 -3.75 -15.27
CA GLY A 386 18.22 -3.44 -15.62
C GLY A 386 17.95 -3.55 -17.12
N VAL A 387 16.71 -3.93 -17.49
CA VAL A 387 16.28 -3.93 -18.91
C VAL A 387 16.05 -2.49 -19.38
N ARG A 388 16.78 -2.04 -20.41
CA ARG A 388 16.53 -0.75 -21.10
C ARG A 388 16.95 -0.81 -22.57
N ASP A 389 16.09 -0.34 -23.47
CA ASP A 389 16.38 -0.04 -24.88
C ASP A 389 17.36 -1.02 -25.55
N VAL A 390 17.02 -2.31 -25.52
CA VAL A 390 17.85 -3.37 -26.11
C VAL A 390 17.18 -4.00 -27.31
N GLU A 391 18.01 -4.28 -28.33
CA GLU A 391 17.64 -5.11 -29.48
C GLU A 391 17.34 -6.55 -29.04
N ASN A 392 18.00 -7.05 -27.97
CA ASN A 392 17.80 -8.40 -27.44
C ASN A 392 17.90 -8.48 -25.91
N VAL A 393 16.85 -8.99 -25.27
CA VAL A 393 16.80 -9.22 -23.81
C VAL A 393 17.67 -10.40 -23.36
N GLN A 394 18.04 -11.30 -24.27
CA GLN A 394 18.87 -12.47 -23.98
C GLN A 394 20.33 -12.12 -23.66
N ASP A 395 20.74 -10.88 -23.87
CA ASP A 395 22.11 -10.43 -23.57
C ASP A 395 22.31 -10.04 -22.09
N TYR A 396 21.36 -10.41 -21.22
CA TYR A 396 21.42 -10.18 -19.79
C TYR A 396 21.45 -11.52 -19.04
N ASP A 397 22.54 -11.76 -18.32
CA ASP A 397 22.65 -12.91 -17.42
C ASP A 397 21.73 -12.74 -16.20
N TYR A 398 21.59 -11.48 -15.76
CA TYR A 398 20.81 -11.09 -14.58
C TYR A 398 19.97 -9.85 -14.83
N LEU A 399 18.74 -9.88 -14.32
CA LEU A 399 17.80 -8.77 -14.35
C LEU A 399 17.38 -8.39 -12.93
N VAL A 400 17.65 -7.15 -12.56
CA VAL A 400 17.22 -6.55 -11.28
C VAL A 400 16.41 -5.30 -11.54
N SER A 401 15.53 -5.00 -10.59
CA SER A 401 14.82 -3.71 -10.59
C SER A 401 15.61 -2.68 -9.80
N LYS A 402 15.12 -1.44 -9.78
CA LYS A 402 15.68 -0.38 -8.96
C LYS A 402 14.59 0.41 -8.29
N THR A 403 14.93 1.03 -7.17
CA THR A 403 14.08 2.00 -6.48
C THR A 403 14.87 3.26 -6.10
N ARG A 404 14.20 4.25 -5.51
CA ARG A 404 14.79 5.47 -4.97
C ARG A 404 14.55 5.55 -3.47
N LEU A 405 15.65 5.63 -2.72
CA LEU A 405 15.66 5.89 -1.29
C LEU A 405 15.85 7.40 -1.07
N ALA A 406 14.93 8.04 -0.34
CA ALA A 406 15.05 9.48 -0.06
C ALA A 406 16.31 9.76 0.78
N ALA A 407 17.06 10.81 0.42
CA ALA A 407 18.30 11.18 1.11
C ALA A 407 18.07 11.63 2.55
N ASP A 408 16.88 12.12 2.84
CA ASP A 408 16.43 12.53 4.16
C ASP A 408 15.62 11.44 4.87
N SER A 409 15.61 10.19 4.38
CA SER A 409 14.95 9.08 5.08
C SER A 409 15.61 8.79 6.44
N PRO A 410 14.85 8.30 7.43
CA PRO A 410 15.40 7.87 8.73
C PRO A 410 16.59 6.91 8.57
N PHE A 411 16.47 5.95 7.65
CA PHE A 411 17.55 5.01 7.32
C PHE A 411 18.86 5.73 6.94
N VAL A 412 18.81 6.69 6.02
CA VAL A 412 20.02 7.42 5.59
C VAL A 412 20.60 8.24 6.73
N ARG A 413 19.75 8.89 7.54
CA ARG A 413 20.19 9.74 8.66
C ARG A 413 20.81 8.95 9.82
N SER A 414 20.42 7.69 10.01
CA SER A 414 20.93 6.84 11.09
C SER A 414 22.06 5.90 10.64
N HIS A 415 22.18 5.63 9.33
CA HIS A 415 23.16 4.67 8.84
C HIS A 415 24.62 5.21 8.95
N PRO A 416 25.54 4.48 9.62
CA PRO A 416 26.89 4.99 9.94
C PRO A 416 27.74 5.42 8.76
N MET A 417 27.53 4.81 7.59
CA MET A 417 28.28 5.15 6.36
C MET A 417 27.62 6.24 5.51
N LEU A 418 26.31 6.48 5.69
CA LEU A 418 25.56 7.40 4.83
C LEU A 418 25.31 8.74 5.52
N ALA A 419 25.00 8.71 6.83
CA ALA A 419 24.75 9.91 7.62
C ALA A 419 25.88 10.96 7.59
N PRO A 420 27.18 10.58 7.55
CA PRO A 420 28.26 11.56 7.47
C PRO A 420 28.46 12.19 6.07
N LEU A 421 27.83 11.66 5.03
CA LEU A 421 28.04 12.13 3.65
C LEU A 421 27.29 13.44 3.39
N ALA A 422 27.85 14.29 2.52
CA ALA A 422 27.18 15.51 2.10
C ALA A 422 25.83 15.18 1.42
N PRO A 423 24.72 15.85 1.78
CA PRO A 423 23.39 15.60 1.21
C PRO A 423 23.23 16.31 -0.14
N ASP A 424 24.12 16.02 -1.09
CA ASP A 424 24.22 16.62 -2.42
C ASP A 424 23.39 15.90 -3.50
N SER A 425 22.63 14.88 -3.11
CA SER A 425 21.62 14.22 -3.94
C SER A 425 20.30 14.11 -3.17
N PRO A 426 19.13 14.34 -3.80
CA PRO A 426 17.83 14.23 -3.13
C PRO A 426 17.44 12.78 -2.82
N SER A 427 18.08 11.80 -3.45
CA SER A 427 17.78 10.37 -3.27
C SER A 427 18.88 9.47 -3.82
N LEU A 428 18.94 8.24 -3.32
CA LEU A 428 19.87 7.21 -3.76
C LEU A 428 19.13 6.16 -4.60
N THR A 429 19.72 5.74 -5.71
CA THR A 429 19.30 4.55 -6.44
C THR A 429 19.67 3.33 -5.62
N CYS A 430 18.71 2.45 -5.35
CA CYS A 430 18.96 1.15 -4.75
C CYS A 430 18.71 0.05 -5.77
N LEU A 431 19.55 -0.99 -5.77
CA LEU A 431 19.21 -2.24 -6.45
C LEU A 431 18.09 -2.90 -5.66
N ARG A 432 17.03 -3.31 -6.35
CA ARG A 432 15.83 -3.89 -5.75
C ARG A 432 15.55 -5.25 -6.34
N LEU A 433 15.61 -6.28 -5.48
CA LEU A 433 15.41 -7.67 -5.83
C LEU A 433 14.10 -8.15 -5.25
N VAL A 434 13.26 -8.74 -6.12
CA VAL A 434 11.94 -9.26 -5.74
C VAL A 434 11.92 -10.75 -6.05
N PHE A 435 11.93 -11.57 -5.00
CA PHE A 435 11.97 -13.02 -5.14
C PHE A 435 10.56 -13.55 -5.40
N MET A 436 10.17 -13.64 -6.66
CA MET A 436 8.92 -14.30 -7.09
C MET A 436 9.15 -15.65 -7.77
N ASN A 437 10.41 -16.04 -7.95
CA ASN A 437 10.83 -17.28 -8.57
C ASN A 437 11.58 -18.15 -7.54
N ARG A 438 10.97 -19.25 -7.11
CA ARG A 438 11.58 -20.19 -6.14
C ARG A 438 12.80 -20.94 -6.68
N TRP A 439 12.96 -21.03 -8.00
CA TRP A 439 14.07 -21.75 -8.62
C TRP A 439 15.40 -21.00 -8.53
N VAL A 440 15.39 -19.73 -8.08
CA VAL A 440 16.61 -18.96 -7.74
C VAL A 440 17.36 -19.56 -6.55
N ALA A 441 16.74 -20.47 -5.79
CA ALA A 441 17.44 -21.27 -4.77
C ALA A 441 18.43 -22.31 -5.35
N GLY A 442 18.36 -22.57 -6.64
CA GLY A 442 19.17 -23.58 -7.32
C GLY A 442 20.52 -23.08 -7.81
N GLU A 443 21.08 -23.85 -8.75
CA GLU A 443 22.39 -23.60 -9.35
C GLU A 443 22.28 -23.18 -10.81
N THR A 444 23.29 -22.46 -11.30
CA THR A 444 23.51 -22.19 -12.72
C THR A 444 23.91 -23.48 -13.45
N SER A 445 23.96 -23.44 -14.79
CA SER A 445 24.47 -24.55 -15.60
C SER A 445 25.93 -24.93 -15.29
N GLU A 446 26.67 -24.06 -14.60
CA GLU A 446 28.06 -24.27 -14.19
C GLU A 446 28.17 -24.76 -12.74
N GLY A 447 27.04 -25.09 -12.08
CA GLY A 447 27.00 -25.62 -10.71
C GLY A 447 27.25 -24.57 -9.63
N ARG A 448 27.14 -23.26 -9.95
CA ARG A 448 27.25 -22.17 -8.96
C ARG A 448 25.87 -21.79 -8.44
N GLY A 449 25.73 -21.49 -7.15
CA GLY A 449 24.48 -20.97 -6.60
C GLY A 449 24.08 -19.66 -7.28
N TYR A 450 22.83 -19.52 -7.72
CA TYR A 450 22.39 -18.37 -8.53
C TYR A 450 22.57 -17.02 -7.82
N MET A 451 22.38 -16.99 -6.49
CA MET A 451 22.56 -15.79 -5.67
C MET A 451 24.02 -15.35 -5.59
N ASP A 452 24.93 -16.31 -5.38
CA ASP A 452 26.37 -16.03 -5.28
C ASP A 452 26.94 -15.61 -6.63
N ASP A 453 26.53 -16.28 -7.71
CA ASP A 453 26.95 -15.91 -9.07
C ASP A 453 26.50 -14.50 -9.45
N PHE A 454 25.27 -14.10 -9.07
CA PHE A 454 24.83 -12.71 -9.22
C PHE A 454 25.71 -11.73 -8.42
N LEU A 455 25.99 -12.03 -7.16
CA LEU A 455 26.81 -11.15 -6.31
C LEU A 455 28.25 -11.02 -6.81
N ASP A 456 28.84 -12.10 -7.32
CA ASP A 456 30.14 -12.10 -7.95
C ASP A 456 30.12 -11.26 -9.24
N SER A 457 29.09 -11.40 -10.07
CA SER A 457 28.90 -10.58 -11.28
C SER A 457 28.74 -9.08 -10.95
N LEU A 458 28.00 -8.75 -9.88
CA LEU A 458 27.87 -7.39 -9.38
C LEU A 458 29.21 -6.84 -8.90
N VAL A 459 29.96 -7.61 -8.12
CA VAL A 459 31.29 -7.23 -7.62
C VAL A 459 32.26 -6.97 -8.77
N GLU A 460 32.33 -7.87 -9.75
CA GLU A 460 33.18 -7.71 -10.93
C GLU A 460 32.84 -6.42 -11.69
N TYR A 461 31.55 -6.13 -11.87
CA TYR A 461 31.11 -4.90 -12.52
C TYR A 461 31.53 -3.65 -11.73
N ILE A 462 31.33 -3.65 -10.41
CA ILE A 462 31.70 -2.51 -9.55
C ILE A 462 33.21 -2.27 -9.57
N ASP A 463 34.02 -3.33 -9.51
CA ASP A 463 35.48 -3.25 -9.59
C ASP A 463 35.90 -2.54 -10.89
N ARG A 464 35.43 -3.02 -12.04
CA ARG A 464 35.74 -2.42 -13.35
C ARG A 464 35.35 -0.94 -13.44
N VAL A 465 34.19 -0.60 -12.88
CA VAL A 465 33.70 0.79 -12.84
C VAL A 465 34.60 1.69 -11.98
N LEU A 466 35.08 1.19 -10.85
CA LEU A 466 35.97 1.94 -9.95
C LEU A 466 37.42 2.02 -10.48
N ASP A 467 37.86 1.03 -11.25
CA ASP A 467 39.14 1.04 -11.97
C ASP A 467 39.14 1.98 -13.20
N GLY A 468 38.01 2.63 -13.48
CA GLY A 468 37.88 3.63 -14.54
C GLY A 468 37.63 3.03 -15.92
N GLU A 469 37.26 1.75 -16.02
CA GLU A 469 36.93 1.15 -17.30
C GLU A 469 35.66 1.76 -17.90
N VAL A 470 35.76 2.21 -19.15
CA VAL A 470 34.59 2.65 -19.93
C VAL A 470 33.90 1.41 -20.48
N ILE A 471 32.86 0.95 -19.78
CA ILE A 471 32.08 -0.21 -20.20
C ILE A 471 31.20 0.20 -21.39
N ALA A 472 31.32 -0.49 -22.53
CA ALA A 472 30.71 -0.08 -23.81
C ALA A 472 29.18 0.15 -23.75
N ARG A 473 28.48 -0.53 -22.83
CA ARG A 473 27.05 -0.30 -22.55
C ARG A 473 26.77 1.05 -21.87
N ASP A 474 27.71 1.57 -21.07
CA ASP A 474 27.66 2.92 -20.50
C ASP A 474 28.03 3.99 -21.54
N ALA A 475 28.97 3.67 -22.45
CA ALA A 475 29.47 4.58 -23.50
C ALA A 475 28.42 4.94 -24.58
N ARG A 476 27.46 4.06 -24.89
CA ARG A 476 26.35 4.35 -25.83
C ARG A 476 25.52 5.57 -25.40
N ARG A 477 25.60 6.01 -24.13
CA ARG A 477 24.93 7.22 -23.63
C ARG A 477 25.80 8.47 -23.50
N GLY A 478 27.12 8.36 -23.60
CA GLY A 478 27.98 9.56 -23.71
C GLY A 478 27.65 10.43 -24.93
N ARG A 479 26.98 9.87 -25.95
CA ARG A 479 26.45 10.60 -27.12
C ARG A 479 24.99 11.06 -26.99
N ALA A 480 24.20 10.47 -26.10
CA ALA A 480 22.75 10.73 -25.99
C ALA A 480 22.38 11.76 -24.91
N LEU A 481 23.37 12.24 -24.14
CA LEU A 481 23.19 13.30 -23.13
C LEU A 481 23.49 14.71 -23.65
N ARG A 482 23.69 14.90 -24.96
CA ARG A 482 23.53 16.24 -25.55
C ARG A 482 22.04 16.57 -25.55
N GLU A 483 21.69 17.67 -24.89
CA GLU A 483 20.35 18.25 -24.92
C GLU A 483 19.80 18.27 -26.36
N PRO A 484 18.49 18.03 -26.57
CA PRO A 484 17.93 18.24 -27.89
C PRO A 484 17.96 19.73 -28.19
N GLU A 485 18.91 20.16 -29.01
CA GLU A 485 18.78 21.39 -29.79
C GLU A 485 17.46 21.30 -30.58
N GLY A 486 16.51 22.18 -30.25
CA GLY A 486 15.27 22.33 -31.01
C GLY A 486 14.00 22.20 -30.17
N ALA A 487 13.80 23.14 -29.24
CA ALA A 487 12.46 23.43 -28.75
C ALA A 487 11.62 24.02 -29.90
N LEU A 488 10.70 23.23 -30.46
CA LEU A 488 9.62 23.76 -31.27
C LEU A 488 8.57 24.43 -30.36
N PRO A 489 8.07 25.62 -30.72
CA PRO A 489 7.26 26.44 -29.83
C PRO A 489 5.86 25.85 -29.63
N LYS A 490 5.38 25.93 -28.38
CA LYS A 490 4.03 25.56 -27.96
C LYS A 490 2.97 26.33 -28.76
N ARG A 491 1.93 25.62 -29.20
CA ARG A 491 0.58 26.17 -29.39
C ARG A 491 -0.35 25.43 -28.46
#